data_AF-A0A6P2A543-F1
#
_entry.id   AF-A0A6P2A543-F1
#
_cell.length_a   1.000
_cell.length_b   1.000
_cell.length_c   1.000
_cell.angle_alpha   90.00
_cell.angle_beta   90.00
_cell.angle_gamma   90.00
#
_symmetry.space_group_name_H-M   'P 1'
#
loop_
_entity.id
_entity.type
_entity.pdbx_description
1 polymer ?
#
loop_
_entity_poly.entity_id
_entity_poly.type
_entity_poly.pdbx_seq_one_letter_code
_entity_poly.pdbx_strand_id
1 'polypeptide(L)'
;MVDSDGRLPLKREAEGVRRRLEAVFGHIQRERMQDLPLVHEGLAVEAIGFRRSGAARIGVLITPWSMNLLRLPDDDPIAEGAVGTRELPRGPVDFIGALDEEIGPYETCSLFSPMHRFEDQAAARAVAFETLSLLLQPGPDLRPPEPQRQGGGPIAALRRNAGRDYDRRGILRGAFLNDDGDSR
;
A
#
# COMPACT_ATOMS: atom_id res chain seq x y z
N MET A 1 6.92 25.32 -21.67
CA MET A 1 8.23 25.73 -21.15
C MET A 1 8.77 24.58 -20.33
N VAL A 2 9.87 24.00 -20.80
CA VAL A 2 10.70 23.04 -20.08
C VAL A 2 11.67 23.90 -19.27
N ASP A 3 11.86 23.63 -17.98
CA ASP A 3 12.91 24.28 -17.18
C ASP A 3 14.29 24.01 -17.83
N SER A 4 15.25 24.94 -17.68
CA SER A 4 16.55 24.95 -18.38
C SER A 4 17.49 23.76 -18.11
N ASP A 5 17.00 22.71 -17.45
CA ASP A 5 17.71 21.50 -17.04
C ASP A 5 17.14 20.22 -17.71
N GLY A 6 16.26 20.37 -18.70
CA GLY A 6 15.65 19.24 -19.43
C GLY A 6 14.68 18.38 -18.61
N ARG A 7 14.45 18.71 -17.32
CA ARG A 7 13.52 18.02 -16.43
C ARG A 7 12.10 18.55 -16.61
N LEU A 8 11.14 17.64 -16.70
CA LEU A 8 9.72 18.01 -16.68
C LEU A 8 9.38 18.64 -15.33
N PRO A 9 8.48 19.64 -15.28
CA PRO A 9 8.10 20.26 -14.01
C PRO A 9 7.50 19.21 -13.08
N LEU A 10 7.93 19.19 -11.82
CA LEU A 10 7.60 18.17 -10.80
C LEU A 10 6.11 17.80 -10.75
N LYS A 11 5.21 18.77 -10.97
CA LYS A 11 3.76 18.56 -11.04
C LYS A 11 3.31 17.68 -12.20
N ARG A 12 3.93 17.82 -13.38
CA ARG A 12 3.60 17.01 -14.57
C ARG A 12 4.09 15.57 -14.43
N GLU A 13 5.25 15.37 -13.82
CA GLU A 13 5.75 14.01 -13.54
C GLU A 13 4.83 13.27 -12.55
N ALA A 14 4.43 13.95 -11.46
CA ALA A 14 3.52 13.37 -10.48
C ALA A 14 2.16 13.01 -11.11
N GLU A 15 1.64 13.88 -11.98
CA GLU A 15 0.41 13.62 -12.73
C GLU A 15 0.53 12.42 -13.69
N GLY A 16 1.68 12.27 -14.37
CA GLY A 16 1.93 11.12 -15.24
C GLY A 16 1.98 9.80 -14.48
N VAL A 17 2.62 9.79 -13.30
CA VAL A 17 2.64 8.62 -12.40
C VAL A 17 1.24 8.23 -11.95
N ARG A 18 0.46 9.21 -11.48
CA ARG A 18 -0.91 8.97 -11.00
C ARG A 18 -1.78 8.33 -12.07
N ARG A 19 -1.81 8.93 -13.27
CA ARG A 19 -2.60 8.41 -14.40
C ARG A 19 -2.23 6.97 -14.75
N ARG A 20 -0.94 6.65 -14.73
CA ARG A 20 -0.49 5.30 -15.06
C ARG A 20 -0.95 4.27 -14.03
N LEU A 21 -0.80 4.60 -12.75
CA LEU A 21 -1.30 3.76 -11.66
C LEU A 21 -2.81 3.57 -11.76
N GLU A 22 -3.56 4.65 -11.96
CA GLU A 22 -5.02 4.60 -12.09
C GLU A 22 -5.48 3.77 -13.30
N ALA A 23 -4.77 3.86 -14.43
CA ALA A 23 -5.06 3.06 -15.61
C ALA A 23 -4.84 1.56 -15.35
N VAL A 24 -3.67 1.17 -14.82
CA VAL A 24 -3.31 -0.22 -14.55
C VAL A 24 -4.24 -0.83 -13.51
N PHE A 25 -4.41 -0.17 -12.36
CA PHE A 25 -5.27 -0.71 -11.30
C PHE A 25 -6.75 -0.65 -11.65
N GLY A 26 -7.17 0.32 -12.48
CA GLY A 26 -8.51 0.33 -13.06
C GLY A 26 -8.75 -0.84 -14.02
N HIS A 27 -7.73 -1.27 -14.77
CA HIS A 27 -7.81 -2.49 -15.58
C HIS A 27 -7.90 -3.75 -14.69
N ILE A 28 -7.07 -3.85 -13.65
CA ILE A 28 -7.14 -4.95 -12.66
C ILE A 28 -8.53 -5.02 -12.03
N GLN A 29 -9.14 -3.88 -11.70
CA GLN A 29 -10.50 -3.83 -11.18
C GLN A 29 -11.48 -4.53 -12.11
N ARG A 30 -11.50 -4.14 -13.40
CA ARG A 30 -12.45 -4.64 -14.40
C ARG A 30 -12.24 -6.12 -14.73
N GLU A 31 -10.99 -6.56 -14.87
CA GLU A 31 -10.68 -7.91 -15.35
C GLU A 31 -10.71 -8.97 -14.25
N ARG A 32 -10.38 -8.59 -13.00
CA ARG A 32 -10.09 -9.58 -11.94
C ARG A 32 -10.91 -9.39 -10.67
N MET A 33 -11.36 -8.17 -10.39
CA MET A 33 -11.94 -7.84 -9.08
C MET A 33 -13.44 -7.54 -9.12
N GLN A 34 -14.00 -7.15 -10.26
CA GLN A 34 -15.34 -6.55 -10.36
C GLN A 34 -16.46 -7.36 -9.70
N ASP A 35 -16.37 -8.69 -9.71
CA ASP A 35 -17.40 -9.58 -9.15
C ASP A 35 -17.04 -10.16 -7.77
N LEU A 36 -15.94 -9.70 -7.16
CA LEU A 36 -15.52 -10.18 -5.85
C LEU A 36 -16.25 -9.41 -4.73
N PRO A 37 -16.75 -10.11 -3.68
CA PRO A 37 -17.45 -9.48 -2.55
C PRO A 37 -16.57 -8.50 -1.74
N LEU A 38 -15.26 -8.50 -2.01
CA LEU A 38 -14.29 -7.59 -1.42
C LEU A 38 -14.39 -6.16 -2.00
N VAL A 39 -14.99 -5.97 -3.18
CA VAL A 39 -15.06 -4.69 -3.88
C VAL A 39 -16.11 -3.78 -3.27
N HIS A 40 -15.69 -2.58 -2.87
CA HIS A 40 -16.59 -1.51 -2.47
C HIS A 40 -17.03 -0.69 -3.69
N GLU A 41 -18.28 -0.84 -4.14
CA GLU A 41 -18.81 -0.17 -5.35
C GLU A 41 -18.77 1.37 -5.28
N GLY A 42 -18.93 1.95 -4.09
CA GLY A 42 -18.82 3.40 -3.88
C GLY A 42 -17.39 3.98 -3.91
N LEU A 43 -16.37 3.16 -4.14
CA LEU A 43 -14.98 3.60 -4.24
C LEU A 43 -14.43 3.38 -5.64
N ALA A 44 -13.47 4.22 -6.01
CA ALA A 44 -12.76 4.15 -7.28
C ALA A 44 -11.25 4.00 -7.05
N VAL A 45 -10.56 3.51 -8.08
CA VAL A 45 -9.10 3.52 -8.12
C VAL A 45 -8.64 4.98 -8.19
N GLU A 46 -7.79 5.39 -7.26
CA GLU A 46 -7.26 6.75 -7.20
C GLU A 46 -5.86 6.77 -6.60
N ALA A 47 -4.91 7.38 -7.33
CA ALA A 47 -3.56 7.61 -6.86
C ALA A 47 -3.46 9.02 -6.28
N ILE A 48 -3.02 9.18 -5.03
CA ILE A 48 -2.98 10.47 -4.36
C ILE A 48 -1.62 10.78 -3.72
N GLY A 49 -1.31 12.08 -3.64
CA GLY A 49 -0.21 12.60 -2.82
C GLY A 49 1.20 12.27 -3.29
N PHE A 50 1.37 11.72 -4.50
CA PHE A 50 2.69 11.34 -5.03
C PHE A 50 3.67 12.51 -5.04
N ARG A 51 4.73 12.38 -4.25
CA ARG A 51 5.80 13.39 -4.12
C ARG A 51 7.17 12.74 -3.95
N ARG A 52 8.23 13.48 -4.28
CA ARG A 52 9.60 13.01 -4.04
C ARG A 52 9.89 12.92 -2.55
N SER A 53 10.54 11.82 -2.17
CA SER A 53 11.08 11.57 -0.83
C SER A 53 12.38 10.77 -1.00
N GLY A 54 13.52 11.44 -0.89
CA GLY A 54 14.83 10.85 -1.23
C GLY A 54 14.90 10.41 -2.70
N ALA A 55 15.45 9.22 -2.93
CA ALA A 55 15.58 8.56 -4.25
C ALA A 55 14.31 7.80 -4.68
N ALA A 56 13.13 8.25 -4.23
CA ALA A 56 11.87 7.63 -4.62
C ALA A 56 10.73 8.65 -4.68
N ARG A 57 9.64 8.25 -5.34
CA ARG A 57 8.34 8.91 -5.20
C ARG A 57 7.46 8.08 -4.29
N ILE A 58 6.78 8.73 -3.35
CA ILE A 58 5.89 8.06 -2.40
C ILE A 58 4.50 8.69 -2.50
N GLY A 59 3.47 7.85 -2.51
CA GLY A 59 2.08 8.24 -2.53
C GLY A 59 1.17 7.12 -2.04
N VAL A 60 -0.13 7.35 -2.01
CA VAL A 60 -1.11 6.33 -1.63
C VAL A 60 -1.97 5.97 -2.84
N LEU A 61 -2.24 4.69 -3.02
CA LEU A 61 -3.22 4.18 -3.97
C LEU A 61 -4.43 3.67 -3.22
N ILE A 62 -5.57 4.29 -3.49
CA ILE A 62 -6.89 3.82 -3.10
C ILE A 62 -7.39 2.90 -4.22
N THR A 63 -7.89 1.75 -3.84
CA THR A 63 -8.65 0.85 -4.71
C THR A 63 -9.94 0.46 -3.98
N PRO A 64 -10.96 -0.03 -4.69
CA PRO A 64 -12.18 -0.53 -4.06
C PRO A 64 -11.98 -1.69 -3.06
N TRP A 65 -10.83 -2.38 -3.08
CA TRP A 65 -10.54 -3.53 -2.23
C TRP A 65 -9.42 -3.29 -1.21
N SER A 66 -8.57 -2.29 -1.42
CA SER A 66 -7.44 -1.97 -0.54
C SER A 66 -6.97 -0.53 -0.64
N MET A 67 -6.31 -0.04 0.41
CA MET A 67 -5.53 1.20 0.39
C MET A 67 -4.07 0.84 0.67
N ASN A 68 -3.16 1.23 -0.23
CA ASN A 68 -1.75 0.88 -0.14
C ASN A 68 -0.87 2.13 -0.22
N LEU A 69 0.17 2.16 0.60
CA LEU A 69 1.30 3.07 0.41
C LEU A 69 2.18 2.52 -0.69
N LEU A 70 2.47 3.35 -1.69
CA LEU A 70 3.33 3.01 -2.81
C LEU A 70 4.62 3.81 -2.73
N ARG A 71 5.74 3.12 -2.95
CA ARG A 71 7.05 3.71 -3.19
C ARG A 71 7.54 3.30 -4.58
N LEU A 72 7.86 4.29 -5.40
CA LEU A 72 8.42 4.15 -6.74
C LEU A 72 9.91 4.51 -6.66
N PRO A 73 10.81 3.53 -6.49
CA PRO A 73 12.25 3.76 -6.46
C PRO A 73 12.75 4.36 -7.78
N ASP A 74 13.69 5.31 -7.69
CA ASP A 74 14.52 5.68 -8.84
C ASP A 74 15.60 4.60 -9.10
N ASP A 75 16.07 3.93 -8.03
CA ASP A 75 17.06 2.83 -8.04
C ASP A 75 16.83 1.81 -6.89
N ASP A 76 17.51 0.66 -6.99
CA ASP A 76 17.49 -0.44 -6.01
C ASP A 76 16.07 -0.89 -5.57
N PRO A 77 15.21 -1.31 -6.50
CA PRO A 77 13.89 -1.81 -6.15
C PRO A 77 13.99 -3.14 -5.38
N ILE A 78 13.08 -3.33 -4.42
CA ILE A 78 12.85 -4.68 -3.86
C ILE A 78 12.43 -5.60 -5.01
N ALA A 79 13.08 -6.76 -5.10
CA ALA A 79 12.72 -7.77 -6.08
C ALA A 79 11.24 -8.18 -5.95
N GLU A 80 10.61 -8.52 -7.07
CA GLU A 80 9.21 -8.94 -7.09
C GLU A 80 8.95 -10.08 -6.09
N GLY A 81 7.96 -9.89 -5.21
CA GLY A 81 7.58 -10.84 -4.17
C GLY A 81 8.49 -10.87 -2.94
N ALA A 82 9.63 -10.18 -2.94
CA ALA A 82 10.49 -10.05 -1.78
C ALA A 82 9.97 -8.96 -0.82
N VAL A 83 10.35 -9.08 0.46
CA VAL A 83 10.08 -8.08 1.49
C VAL A 83 11.37 -7.31 1.76
N GLY A 84 11.27 -6.00 1.92
CA GLY A 84 12.38 -5.14 2.28
C GLY A 84 11.92 -3.94 3.11
N THR A 85 12.73 -3.58 4.11
CA THR A 85 12.47 -2.42 4.96
C THR A 85 12.99 -1.15 4.29
N ARG A 86 12.21 -0.07 4.40
CA ARG A 86 12.56 1.27 3.91
C ARG A 86 12.43 2.28 5.04
N GLU A 87 13.45 3.12 5.19
CA GLU A 87 13.41 4.23 6.14
C GLU A 87 12.57 5.37 5.60
N LEU A 88 11.45 5.66 6.26
CA LEU A 88 10.66 6.87 6.05
C LEU A 88 10.98 7.88 7.16
N PRO A 89 10.65 9.17 6.98
CA PRO A 89 10.87 10.18 8.02
C PRO A 89 10.28 9.80 9.40
N ARG A 90 9.15 9.11 9.42
CA ARG A 90 8.52 8.63 10.66
C ARG A 90 9.22 7.40 11.27
N GLY A 91 9.96 6.63 10.46
CA GLY A 91 10.62 5.40 10.85
C GLY A 91 10.58 4.32 9.76
N PRO A 92 11.11 3.11 10.08
CA PRO A 92 11.16 1.99 9.14
C PRO A 92 9.76 1.46 8.81
N VAL A 93 9.54 1.11 7.55
CA VAL A 93 8.32 0.47 7.04
C VAL A 93 8.71 -0.69 6.14
N ASP A 94 8.04 -1.83 6.32
CA ASP A 94 8.22 -2.99 5.45
C ASP A 94 7.36 -2.86 4.18
N PHE A 95 8.02 -3.02 3.05
CA PHE A 95 7.41 -3.04 1.74
C PHE A 95 7.60 -4.40 1.07
N ILE A 96 6.69 -4.72 0.16
CA ILE A 96 6.79 -5.85 -0.75
C ILE A 96 7.13 -5.30 -2.14
N GLY A 97 8.15 -5.86 -2.78
CA GLY A 97 8.50 -5.55 -4.16
C GLY A 97 7.47 -6.10 -5.13
N ALA A 98 7.13 -5.32 -6.13
CA ALA A 98 6.21 -5.67 -7.19
C ALA A 98 6.75 -5.14 -8.53
N LEU A 99 6.33 -5.78 -9.62
CA LEU A 99 6.69 -5.40 -10.96
C LEU A 99 5.41 -5.38 -11.81
N ASP A 100 5.26 -4.32 -12.59
CA ASP A 100 4.22 -4.21 -13.60
C ASP A 100 4.85 -3.64 -14.88
N GLU A 101 4.39 -4.09 -16.04
CA GLU A 101 4.99 -3.74 -17.32
C GLU A 101 4.87 -2.25 -17.65
N GLU A 102 3.77 -1.61 -17.25
CA GLU A 102 3.54 -0.20 -17.51
C GLU A 102 4.17 0.67 -16.42
N ILE A 103 3.97 0.30 -15.15
CA ILE A 103 4.47 1.08 -14.00
C ILE A 103 5.99 0.95 -13.84
N GLY A 104 6.54 -0.22 -14.16
CA GLY A 104 7.89 -0.62 -13.78
C GLY A 104 7.94 -1.20 -12.36
N PRO A 105 9.13 -1.34 -11.76
CA PRO A 105 9.26 -1.84 -10.40
C PRO A 105 8.69 -0.84 -9.39
N TYR A 106 7.92 -1.34 -8.44
CA TYR A 106 7.35 -0.55 -7.36
C TYR A 106 7.29 -1.35 -6.06
N GLU A 107 7.11 -0.66 -4.96
CA GLU A 107 7.09 -1.22 -3.63
C GLU A 107 5.76 -0.87 -2.97
N THR A 108 5.10 -1.85 -2.37
CA THR A 108 3.76 -1.68 -1.78
C THR A 108 3.73 -2.07 -0.31
N CYS A 109 3.03 -1.29 0.50
CA CYS A 109 2.72 -1.59 1.90
C CYS A 109 1.21 -1.40 2.11
N SER A 110 0.52 -2.45 2.54
CA SER A 110 -0.93 -2.38 2.74
C SER A 110 -1.26 -1.60 4.01
N LEU A 111 -2.04 -0.54 3.86
CA LEU A 111 -2.49 0.31 4.97
C LEU A 111 -3.85 -0.17 5.48
N PHE A 112 -4.77 -0.44 4.56
CA PHE A 112 -6.12 -0.90 4.87
C PHE A 112 -6.59 -1.97 3.89
N SER A 113 -7.11 -3.06 4.46
CA SER A 113 -7.96 -4.02 3.80
C SER A 113 -8.86 -4.69 4.86
N PRO A 114 -10.16 -4.90 4.59
CA PRO A 114 -10.87 -4.50 3.38
C PRO A 114 -11.40 -3.06 3.46
N MET A 115 -11.89 -2.49 2.35
CA MET A 115 -12.26 -1.07 2.24
C MET A 115 -13.70 -0.73 2.63
N HIS A 116 -14.53 -1.73 3.00
CA HIS A 116 -15.93 -1.58 3.46
C HIS A 116 -16.12 -0.69 4.68
N ARG A 117 -15.04 -0.29 5.35
CA ARG A 117 -15.05 0.62 6.51
C ARG A 117 -15.13 2.09 6.12
N PHE A 118 -14.85 2.42 4.85
CA PHE A 118 -14.95 3.78 4.34
C PHE A 118 -16.36 4.00 3.80
N GLU A 119 -16.98 5.10 4.19
CA GLU A 119 -18.33 5.46 3.73
C GLU A 119 -18.34 5.83 2.24
N ASP A 120 -17.35 6.61 1.82
CA ASP A 120 -17.22 7.09 0.46
C ASP A 120 -15.76 7.41 0.09
N GLN A 121 -15.58 7.86 -1.16
CA GLN A 121 -14.27 8.26 -1.67
C GLN A 121 -13.66 9.44 -0.90
N ALA A 122 -14.48 10.36 -0.38
CA ALA A 122 -13.98 11.53 0.35
C ALA A 122 -13.37 11.12 1.69
N ALA A 123 -14.02 10.21 2.42
CA ALA A 123 -13.50 9.62 3.64
C ALA A 123 -12.20 8.85 3.38
N ALA A 124 -12.14 8.04 2.31
CA ALA A 124 -10.93 7.32 1.93
C ALA A 124 -9.76 8.27 1.59
N ARG A 125 -10.03 9.36 0.84
CA ARG A 125 -9.04 10.40 0.54
C ARG A 125 -8.51 11.08 1.80
N ALA A 126 -9.39 11.45 2.73
CA ALA A 126 -9.01 12.13 3.95
C ALA A 126 -8.00 11.29 4.76
N VAL A 127 -8.31 10.01 4.98
CA VAL A 127 -7.43 9.07 5.69
C VAL A 127 -6.12 8.85 4.94
N ALA A 128 -6.17 8.73 3.62
CA ALA A 128 -4.98 8.54 2.81
C ALA A 128 -4.03 9.75 2.86
N PHE A 129 -4.55 10.99 2.81
CA PHE A 129 -3.74 12.20 2.98
C PHE A 129 -3.18 12.35 4.39
N GLU A 130 -3.95 12.02 5.41
CA GLU A 130 -3.51 12.03 6.80
C GLU A 130 -2.38 11.03 7.03
N THR A 131 -2.57 9.78 6.57
CA THR A 131 -1.58 8.71 6.68
C THR A 131 -0.28 9.10 5.98
N LEU A 132 -0.36 9.59 4.75
CA LEU A 132 0.81 10.04 4.00
C LEU A 132 1.54 11.20 4.71
N SER A 133 0.79 12.13 5.29
CA SER A 133 1.35 13.26 6.04
C SER A 133 2.08 12.78 7.30
N LEU A 134 1.49 11.85 8.05
CA LEU A 134 2.08 11.29 9.28
C LEU A 134 3.36 10.49 9.02
N LEU A 135 3.40 9.70 7.94
CA LEU A 135 4.55 8.85 7.60
C LEU A 135 5.75 9.64 7.06
N LEU A 136 5.47 10.77 6.41
CA LEU A 136 6.49 11.61 5.79
C LEU A 136 6.87 12.82 6.64
N GLN A 137 6.32 12.96 7.83
CA GLN A 137 6.82 13.86 8.86
C GLN A 137 7.76 13.09 9.80
N PRO A 138 8.84 13.73 10.28
CA PRO A 138 9.63 13.16 11.35
C PRO A 138 8.71 12.86 12.53
N GLY A 139 8.87 11.67 13.13
CA GLY A 139 8.17 11.36 14.37
C GLY A 139 8.50 12.38 15.45
N PRO A 140 7.63 12.58 16.45
CA PRO A 140 8.06 13.25 17.67
C PRO A 140 9.30 12.53 18.20
N ASP A 141 10.31 13.28 18.63
CA ASP A 141 11.52 12.76 19.25
C ASP A 141 11.15 12.07 20.57
N LEU A 142 10.72 10.81 20.46
CA LEU A 142 10.53 9.92 21.59
C LEU A 142 11.92 9.42 21.97
N ARG A 143 12.73 10.30 22.57
CA ARG A 143 13.77 9.84 23.50
C ARG A 143 13.08 8.84 24.43
N PRO A 144 13.51 7.56 24.46
CA PRO A 144 12.79 6.57 25.23
C PRO A 144 12.73 7.05 26.68
N PRO A 145 11.55 7.13 27.33
CA PRO A 145 11.54 7.18 28.79
C PRO A 145 12.27 5.92 29.27
N GLU A 146 13.19 6.09 30.22
CA GLU A 146 13.92 4.99 30.85
C GLU A 146 12.95 3.85 31.21
N PRO A 147 13.34 2.58 31.03
CA PRO A 147 12.41 1.46 31.08
C PRO A 147 11.81 1.31 32.48
N GLN A 148 10.62 1.88 32.68
CA GLN A 148 9.76 1.55 33.79
C GLN A 148 9.14 0.18 33.50
N ARG A 149 9.69 -0.84 34.16
CA ARG A 149 9.22 -2.22 34.18
C ARG A 149 7.77 -2.28 34.66
N GLN A 150 6.78 -2.26 33.76
CA GLN A 150 5.41 -2.74 34.04
C GLN A 150 4.84 -3.40 32.77
N GLY A 151 4.17 -4.53 32.98
CA GLY A 151 3.95 -5.61 32.01
C GLY A 151 3.18 -5.27 30.72
N GLY A 152 3.60 -5.91 29.62
CA GLY A 152 2.75 -6.46 28.57
C GLY A 152 1.97 -5.49 27.68
N GLY A 153 2.66 -4.84 26.73
CA GLY A 153 2.03 -3.99 25.71
C GLY A 153 1.43 -4.73 24.49
N PRO A 154 0.63 -4.02 23.66
CA PRO A 154 -0.21 -4.59 22.59
C PRO A 154 0.52 -5.37 21.49
N ILE A 155 1.83 -5.19 21.35
CA ILE A 155 2.65 -5.87 20.32
C ILE A 155 2.95 -7.33 20.68
N ALA A 156 2.85 -7.72 21.96
CA ALA A 156 2.93 -9.13 22.37
C ALA A 156 1.67 -9.93 21.97
N ALA A 157 0.53 -9.27 21.74
CA ALA A 157 -0.71 -9.93 21.34
C ALA A 157 -0.72 -10.35 19.85
N LEU A 158 -0.03 -9.61 18.98
CA LEU A 158 0.05 -9.92 17.54
C LEU A 158 0.92 -11.16 17.24
N ARG A 159 1.84 -11.53 18.14
CA ARG A 159 2.59 -12.80 18.04
C ARG A 159 1.75 -14.04 18.36
N ARG A 160 0.58 -13.91 19.00
CA ARG A 160 -0.29 -15.05 19.35
C ARG A 160 -1.28 -15.45 18.26
N ASN A 161 -1.56 -14.59 17.28
CA ASN A 161 -2.48 -14.89 16.19
C ASN A 161 -1.80 -15.39 14.91
N ALA A 162 -0.47 -15.57 14.91
CA ALA A 162 0.29 -16.11 13.79
C ALA A 162 0.08 -17.63 13.55
N GLY A 163 -0.91 -18.23 14.21
CA GLY A 163 -1.15 -19.68 14.23
C GLY A 163 -2.52 -20.12 13.72
N ARG A 164 -3.26 -19.27 12.99
CA ARG A 164 -4.46 -19.72 12.27
C ARG A 164 -4.40 -19.28 10.82
N ASP A 165 -4.16 -20.29 9.99
CA ASP A 165 -4.58 -20.45 8.61
C ASP A 165 -4.91 -19.18 7.86
N TYR A 166 -4.01 -18.74 6.98
CA TYR A 166 -4.37 -18.52 5.58
C TYR A 166 -3.09 -18.67 4.76
N ASP A 167 -2.99 -19.80 4.07
CA ASP A 167 -2.00 -20.06 3.03
C ASP A 167 -2.20 -19.04 1.90
N ARG A 168 -1.32 -18.02 1.88
CA ARG A 168 -1.36 -16.90 0.92
C ARG A 168 -0.84 -17.28 -0.46
N ARG A 169 -0.46 -18.55 -0.70
CA ARG A 169 0.08 -19.01 -2.00
C ARG A 169 -0.97 -19.55 -2.99
N GLY A 170 -2.24 -19.62 -2.61
CA GLY A 170 -3.31 -20.17 -3.47
C GLY A 170 -4.03 -19.18 -4.41
N ILE A 171 -3.96 -17.87 -4.15
CA ILE A 171 -4.84 -16.87 -4.80
C ILE A 171 -4.50 -16.64 -6.29
N LEU A 172 -3.32 -17.04 -6.76
CA LEU A 172 -2.89 -16.83 -8.16
C LEU A 172 -2.94 -18.08 -9.05
N ARG A 173 -3.53 -19.20 -8.59
CA ARG A 173 -3.56 -20.47 -9.37
C ARG A 173 -4.94 -21.11 -9.60
N GLY A 174 -6.04 -20.38 -9.42
CA GLY A 174 -7.34 -20.77 -9.99
C GLY A 174 -7.82 -22.19 -9.66
N ALA A 175 -7.96 -22.54 -8.38
CA ALA A 175 -8.60 -23.78 -7.98
C ALA A 175 -9.58 -23.52 -6.82
N PHE A 176 -10.87 -23.45 -7.13
CA PHE A 176 -11.94 -23.70 -6.17
C PHE A 176 -12.78 -24.85 -6.72
N LEU A 177 -12.75 -26.00 -6.03
CA LEU A 177 -13.78 -27.04 -5.96
C LEU A 177 -13.25 -28.18 -5.07
N ASN A 178 -13.56 -28.18 -3.77
CA ASN A 178 -14.68 -28.96 -3.23
C ASN A 178 -14.72 -28.92 -1.69
N ASP A 179 -15.82 -28.34 -1.21
CA ASP A 179 -16.77 -28.80 -0.20
C ASP A 179 -16.32 -29.50 1.09
N ASP A 180 -16.89 -28.98 2.18
CA ASP A 180 -16.80 -29.37 3.57
C ASP A 180 -17.39 -30.76 3.86
N GLY A 181 -17.02 -31.34 5.01
CA GLY A 181 -17.92 -32.25 5.72
C GLY A 181 -17.24 -33.26 6.65
N ASP A 182 -17.10 -32.91 7.93
CA ASP A 182 -16.71 -33.81 9.01
C ASP A 182 -17.91 -34.63 9.56
N SER A 183 -17.63 -35.89 9.90
CA SER A 183 -18.21 -36.76 10.94
C SER A 183 -19.71 -37.15 11.01
N ARG A 184 -19.90 -38.49 11.14
CA ARG A 184 -20.93 -39.27 11.87
C ARG A 184 -22.41 -39.16 11.50
#